data_AF-A0A948HRT2-F1
#
_entry.id   AF-A0A948HRT2-F1
#
_cell.length_a   1.000
_cell.length_b   1.000
_cell.length_c   1.000
_cell.angle_alpha   90.00
_cell.angle_beta   90.00
_cell.angle_gamma   90.00
#
_symmetry.space_group_name_H-M   'P 1'
#
loop_
_entity.id
_entity.type
_entity.pdbx_description
1 polymer ?
#
loop_
_entity_poly.entity_id
_entity_poly.type
_entity_poly.pdbx_seq_one_letter_code
_entity_poly.pdbx_strand_id
1 'polypeptide(L)'
;MNLFETKIKEQVLKRRPDLIIEEGVFSMGEFIRAVLSVNSPEDAKGFYQGYLEYLSKFHKTEEEVERVARSNIGWCFGEGMSTEKIKMWSETGSNHPVFGLSIPTLKEAFRAGIKLGGKK
;
A
#
# COMPACT_ATOMS: atom_id res chain seq x y z
N MET A 1 -6.98 -14.70 10.82
CA MET A 1 -6.02 -13.90 10.07
C MET A 1 -6.80 -13.14 9.01
N ASN A 2 -6.72 -11.81 9.01
CA ASN A 2 -7.44 -11.00 8.03
C ASN A 2 -6.75 -11.07 6.65
N LEU A 3 -7.36 -10.49 5.62
CA LEU A 3 -6.83 -10.59 4.25
C LEU A 3 -5.48 -9.87 4.11
N PHE A 4 -5.27 -8.78 4.87
CA PHE A 4 -3.98 -8.08 4.94
C PHE A 4 -2.84 -9.03 5.35
N GLU A 5 -2.95 -9.64 6.52
CA GLU A 5 -1.94 -10.57 7.04
C GLU A 5 -1.79 -11.80 6.13
N THR A 6 -2.88 -12.28 5.55
CA THR A 6 -2.88 -13.43 4.62
C THR A 6 -2.04 -13.14 3.38
N LYS A 7 -2.30 -12.02 2.68
CA LYS A 7 -1.53 -11.64 1.49
C LYS A 7 -0.06 -11.40 1.81
N ILE A 8 0.25 -10.81 2.97
CA ILE A 8 1.64 -10.65 3.41
C ILE A 8 2.33 -12.01 3.53
N LYS A 9 1.74 -12.95 4.28
CA LYS A 9 2.31 -14.29 4.48
C LYS A 9 2.45 -15.06 3.17
N GLU A 10 1.47 -14.98 2.27
CA GLU A 10 1.56 -15.57 0.92
C GLU A 10 2.78 -15.07 0.14
N GLN A 11 3.01 -13.75 0.12
CA GLN A 11 4.14 -13.18 -0.61
C GLN A 11 5.50 -13.50 0.03
N VAL A 12 5.55 -13.63 1.35
CA VAL A 12 6.75 -14.05 2.08
C VAL A 12 7.07 -15.52 1.78
N LEU A 13 6.11 -16.42 1.97
CA LEU A 13 6.31 -17.87 1.80
C LEU A 13 6.58 -18.25 0.33
N LYS A 14 6.04 -17.50 -0.63
CA LYS A 14 6.39 -17.67 -2.05
C LYS A 14 7.89 -17.50 -2.33
N ARG A 15 8.59 -16.68 -1.53
CA ARG A 15 10.04 -16.42 -1.66
C ARG A 15 10.89 -17.23 -0.69
N ARG A 16 10.35 -17.50 0.49
CA ARG A 16 11.01 -18.17 1.61
C ARG A 16 10.05 -19.19 2.22
N PRO A 17 9.83 -20.33 1.54
CA PRO A 17 8.88 -21.34 2.00
C PRO A 17 9.31 -22.00 3.33
N ASP A 18 10.60 -21.89 3.67
CA ASP A 18 11.23 -22.37 4.90
C ASP A 18 11.04 -21.43 6.10
N LEU A 19 10.59 -20.20 5.89
CA LEU A 19 10.57 -19.18 6.93
C LEU A 19 9.38 -19.36 7.87
N ILE A 20 9.66 -19.39 9.18
CA ILE A 20 8.65 -19.27 10.22
C ILE A 20 8.35 -17.78 10.41
N ILE A 21 7.13 -17.36 10.11
CA ILE A 21 6.69 -15.97 10.23
C ILE A 21 6.18 -15.76 11.66
N GLU A 22 6.96 -15.08 12.49
CA GLU A 22 6.50 -14.57 13.78
C GLU A 22 5.43 -13.48 13.56
N GLU A 23 4.38 -13.47 14.38
CA GLU A 23 3.27 -12.54 14.19
C GLU A 23 3.68 -11.10 14.56
N GLY A 24 3.20 -10.13 13.77
CA GLY A 24 3.04 -8.75 14.24
C GLY A 24 3.98 -7.69 13.69
N VAL A 25 5.03 -8.05 12.93
CA VAL A 25 5.91 -7.05 12.29
C VAL A 25 6.16 -7.41 10.84
N PHE A 26 5.78 -6.51 9.93
CA PHE A 26 5.97 -6.67 8.49
C PHE A 26 6.83 -5.53 7.96
N SER A 27 7.78 -5.86 7.08
CA SER A 27 8.59 -4.87 6.38
C SER A 27 7.77 -4.13 5.31
N MET A 28 8.21 -2.92 4.95
CA MET A 28 7.59 -2.16 3.87
C MET A 28 7.65 -2.91 2.53
N GLY A 29 8.72 -3.69 2.30
CA GLY A 29 8.83 -4.51 1.08
C GLY A 29 7.78 -5.61 1.01
N GLU A 30 7.40 -6.21 2.14
CA GLU A 30 6.32 -7.21 2.20
C GLU A 30 4.97 -6.54 1.97
N PHE A 31 4.74 -5.39 2.59
CA PHE A 31 3.56 -4.56 2.36
C PHE A 31 3.36 -4.25 0.87
N ILE A 32 4.38 -3.68 0.21
CA ILE A 32 4.31 -3.32 -1.21
C ILE A 32 3.97 -4.55 -2.05
N ARG A 33 4.63 -5.68 -1.82
CA ARG A 33 4.35 -6.92 -2.56
C ARG A 33 2.91 -7.39 -2.36
N ALA A 34 2.40 -7.32 -1.14
CA ALA A 34 1.03 -7.73 -0.84
C ALA A 34 0.01 -6.80 -1.54
N VAL A 35 0.21 -5.48 -1.50
CA VAL A 35 -0.62 -4.51 -2.23
C VAL A 35 -0.61 -4.80 -3.74
N LEU A 36 0.56 -5.03 -4.34
CA LEU A 36 0.69 -5.33 -5.77
C LEU A 36 0.05 -6.67 -6.16
N SER A 37 -0.09 -7.60 -5.22
CA SER A 37 -0.68 -8.93 -5.43
C SER A 37 -2.20 -8.95 -5.47
N VAL A 38 -2.87 -7.90 -4.99
CA VAL A 38 -4.33 -7.79 -5.01
C VAL A 38 -4.82 -7.49 -6.43
N ASN A 39 -5.85 -8.22 -6.88
CA ASN A 39 -6.34 -8.16 -8.27
C ASN A 39 -7.88 -8.04 -8.39
N SER A 40 -8.62 -7.89 -7.28
CA SER A 40 -10.07 -7.68 -7.31
C SER A 40 -10.49 -6.56 -6.34
N PRO A 41 -11.57 -5.82 -6.64
CA PRO A 41 -12.12 -4.81 -5.73
C PRO A 41 -12.51 -5.36 -4.36
N GLU A 42 -13.02 -6.59 -4.30
CA GLU A 42 -13.40 -7.27 -3.07
C GLU A 42 -12.17 -7.54 -2.19
N ASP A 43 -11.11 -8.09 -2.78
CA ASP A 43 -9.84 -8.31 -2.08
C ASP A 43 -9.21 -6.97 -1.66
N ALA A 44 -9.32 -5.93 -2.48
CA ALA A 44 -8.81 -4.59 -2.13
C ALA A 44 -9.51 -4.02 -0.89
N LYS A 45 -10.84 -4.14 -0.82
CA LYS A 45 -11.63 -3.71 0.35
C LYS A 45 -11.28 -4.53 1.59
N GLY A 46 -11.22 -5.86 1.47
CA GLY A 46 -10.86 -6.72 2.60
C GLY A 46 -9.42 -6.52 3.08
N PHE A 47 -8.49 -6.30 2.16
CA PHE A 47 -7.09 -5.99 2.48
C PHE A 47 -6.99 -4.65 3.19
N TYR A 48 -7.67 -3.62 2.67
CA TYR A 48 -7.68 -2.29 3.27
C TYR A 48 -8.23 -2.32 4.69
N GLN A 49 -9.38 -2.99 4.93
CA GLN A 49 -9.95 -3.16 6.27
C GLN A 49 -8.98 -3.88 7.22
N GLY A 50 -8.38 -4.98 6.78
CA GLY A 50 -7.39 -5.70 7.59
C GLY A 50 -6.14 -4.87 7.88
N TYR A 51 -5.76 -3.96 6.98
CA TYR A 51 -4.65 -3.05 7.20
C TYR A 51 -4.99 -1.92 8.18
N LEU A 52 -6.22 -1.39 8.16
CA LEU A 52 -6.70 -0.47 9.18
C LEU A 52 -6.68 -1.11 10.57
N GLU A 53 -7.13 -2.37 10.70
CA GLU A 53 -7.06 -3.14 11.94
C GLU A 53 -5.61 -3.37 12.42
N TYR A 54 -4.67 -3.54 11.49
CA TYR A 54 -3.26 -3.64 11.83
C TYR A 54 -2.72 -2.31 12.36
N LEU A 55 -3.00 -1.21 11.66
CA LEU A 55 -2.54 0.13 12.01
C LEU A 55 -3.15 0.66 13.31
N SER A 56 -4.39 0.31 13.64
CA SER A 56 -5.06 0.74 14.88
C SER A 56 -4.33 0.30 16.15
N LYS A 57 -3.47 -0.73 16.07
CA LYS A 57 -2.60 -1.17 17.17
C LYS A 57 -1.47 -0.18 17.49
N PHE A 58 -1.14 0.72 16.55
CA PHE A 58 0.02 1.62 16.64
C PHE A 58 -0.35 3.11 16.66
N HIS A 59 -1.55 3.47 16.22
CA HIS A 59 -2.01 4.86 16.09
C HIS A 59 -3.03 5.24 17.16
N LYS A 60 -3.22 6.56 17.38
CA LYS A 60 -4.06 7.06 18.48
C LYS A 60 -5.49 7.37 18.05
N THR A 61 -5.72 7.67 16.77
CA THR A 61 -7.05 7.99 16.25
C THR A 61 -7.37 7.24 14.96
N GLU A 62 -8.66 7.03 14.70
CA GLU A 62 -9.15 6.44 13.44
C GLU A 62 -8.77 7.26 12.22
N GLU A 63 -8.81 8.59 12.33
CA GLU A 63 -8.40 9.51 11.26
C GLU A 63 -6.92 9.34 10.89
N GLU A 64 -6.03 9.19 11.88
CA GLU A 64 -4.62 8.92 11.63
C GLU A 64 -4.43 7.58 10.91
N VAL A 65 -5.13 6.54 11.35
CA VAL A 65 -5.10 5.19 10.76
C VAL A 65 -5.51 5.24 9.29
N GLU A 66 -6.66 5.84 8.98
CA GLU A 66 -7.15 5.95 7.61
C GLU A 66 -6.21 6.77 6.73
N ARG A 67 -5.74 7.92 7.23
CA ARG A 67 -4.83 8.79 6.47
C ARG A 67 -3.54 8.05 6.11
N VAL A 68 -2.97 7.31 7.06
CA VAL A 68 -1.75 6.50 6.84
C VAL A 68 -2.04 5.37 5.84
N ALA A 69 -3.14 4.64 5.99
CA ALA A 69 -3.50 3.54 5.10
C ALA A 69 -3.65 3.99 3.64
N ARG A 70 -4.46 5.04 3.41
CA ARG A 70 -4.70 5.60 2.06
C ARG A 70 -3.40 6.11 1.43
N SER A 71 -2.55 6.76 2.22
CA SER A 71 -1.26 7.28 1.76
C SER A 71 -0.30 6.16 1.39
N ASN A 72 -0.17 5.14 2.25
CA ASN A 72 0.77 4.03 2.05
C ASN A 72 0.41 3.22 0.80
N ILE A 73 -0.87 2.92 0.60
CA ILE A 73 -1.35 2.24 -0.62
C ILE A 73 -1.13 3.15 -1.84
N GLY A 74 -1.44 4.44 -1.72
CA GLY A 74 -1.24 5.41 -2.79
C GLY A 74 0.20 5.53 -3.26
N TRP A 75 1.18 5.43 -2.35
CA TRP A 75 2.60 5.41 -2.72
C TRP A 75 2.98 4.21 -3.59
N CYS A 76 2.25 3.09 -3.51
CA CYS A 76 2.51 1.92 -4.35
C CYS A 76 2.10 2.10 -5.82
N PHE A 77 1.39 3.18 -6.18
CA PHE A 77 0.89 3.37 -7.56
C PHE A 77 2.02 3.57 -8.58
N GLY A 78 3.20 4.01 -8.15
CA GLY A 78 4.39 4.14 -8.99
C GLY A 78 5.18 2.83 -9.22
N GLU A 79 4.82 1.74 -8.53
CA GLU A 79 5.57 0.47 -8.52
C GLU A 79 5.12 -0.48 -9.65
N GLY A 80 5.00 0.04 -10.87
CA GLY A 80 4.58 -0.74 -12.05
C GLY A 80 3.10 -1.13 -12.05
N MET A 81 2.27 -0.45 -11.25
CA MET A 81 0.83 -0.68 -11.21
C MET A 81 0.15 -0.13 -12.48
N SER A 82 -0.79 -0.87 -13.07
CA SER A 82 -1.58 -0.38 -14.20
C SER A 82 -2.66 0.61 -13.76
N THR A 83 -3.16 1.43 -14.68
CA THR A 83 -4.22 2.40 -14.38
C THR A 83 -5.50 1.74 -13.86
N GLU A 84 -5.82 0.54 -14.34
CA GLU A 84 -6.97 -0.25 -13.88
C GLU A 84 -6.81 -0.66 -12.43
N LYS A 85 -5.61 -1.11 -12.03
CA LYS A 85 -5.31 -1.45 -10.63
C LYS A 85 -5.32 -0.22 -9.72
N ILE A 86 -4.83 0.92 -10.19
CA ILE A 86 -4.91 2.19 -9.45
C ILE A 86 -6.37 2.58 -9.23
N LYS A 87 -7.21 2.46 -10.27
CA LYS A 87 -8.65 2.73 -10.17
C LYS A 87 -9.33 1.79 -9.17
N MET A 88 -9.00 0.49 -9.18
CA MET A 88 -9.48 -0.46 -8.17
C MET A 88 -9.16 -0.01 -6.75
N TRP A 89 -7.91 0.38 -6.46
CA TRP A 89 -7.52 0.88 -5.15
C TRP A 89 -8.16 2.23 -4.78
N SER A 90 -8.51 3.06 -5.76
CA SER A 90 -9.20 4.33 -5.49
C SER A 90 -10.57 4.16 -4.84
N GLU A 91 -11.22 2.99 -5.01
CA GLU A 91 -12.48 2.67 -4.35
C GLU A 91 -12.36 2.56 -2.82
N THR A 92 -11.16 2.34 -2.28
CA THR A 92 -10.89 2.38 -0.83
C THR A 92 -10.56 3.79 -0.33
N GLY A 93 -10.65 4.81 -1.21
CA GLY A 93 -10.25 6.18 -0.93
C GLY A 93 -8.74 6.42 -1.04
N SER A 94 -7.98 5.44 -1.53
CA SER A 94 -6.52 5.54 -1.68
C SER A 94 -6.13 6.37 -2.91
N ASN A 95 -5.13 7.24 -2.75
CA ASN A 95 -4.56 8.04 -3.83
C ASN A 95 -3.08 8.33 -3.59
N HIS A 96 -2.30 8.51 -4.66
CA HIS A 96 -0.91 8.91 -4.51
C HIS A 96 -0.87 10.35 -3.96
N PRO A 97 -0.16 10.64 -2.85
CA PRO A 97 -0.21 11.97 -2.21
C PRO A 97 0.23 13.14 -3.09
N VAL A 98 1.11 12.87 -4.06
CA VAL A 98 1.60 13.85 -5.05
C VAL A 98 0.85 13.83 -6.39
N PHE A 99 0.59 12.64 -6.95
CA PHE A 99 0.11 12.47 -8.32
C PHE A 99 -1.36 12.03 -8.44
N GLY A 100 -2.05 11.85 -7.32
CA GLY A 100 -3.42 11.37 -7.30
C GLY A 100 -3.55 9.96 -7.90
N LEU A 101 -4.40 9.81 -8.91
CA LEU A 101 -4.64 8.53 -9.62
C LEU A 101 -3.81 8.40 -10.91
N SER A 102 -2.93 9.36 -11.19
CA SER A 102 -2.13 9.36 -12.43
C SER A 102 -0.82 8.61 -12.21
N ILE A 103 -0.39 7.84 -13.22
CA ILE A 103 0.97 7.30 -13.26
C ILE A 103 1.88 8.39 -13.85
N PRO A 104 2.79 8.99 -13.06
CA PRO A 104 3.67 10.02 -13.59
C PRO A 104 4.70 9.40 -14.54
N THR A 105 5.11 10.16 -15.55
CA THR A 105 6.34 9.85 -16.28
C THR A 105 7.56 10.02 -15.39
N LEU A 106 8.69 9.39 -15.73
CA LEU A 106 9.96 9.54 -15.00
C LEU A 106 10.36 11.01 -14.84
N LYS A 107 10.11 11.83 -15.87
CA LYS A 107 10.43 13.26 -15.86
C LYS A 107 9.53 14.05 -14.91
N GLU A 108 8.24 13.72 -14.85
CA GLU A 108 7.30 14.35 -13.92
C GLU A 108 7.60 13.97 -12.47
N ALA A 109 7.87 12.69 -12.22
CA ALA A 109 8.28 12.20 -10.91
C ALA A 109 9.56 12.90 -10.43
N PHE A 110 10.59 12.97 -11.29
CA PHE A 110 11.84 13.67 -11.00
C PHE A 110 11.64 15.15 -10.69
N ARG A 111 10.84 15.86 -11.50
CA ARG A 111 10.53 17.28 -11.29
C ARG A 111 9.78 17.52 -9.98
N ALA A 112 8.82 16.65 -9.64
CA ALA A 112 8.12 16.74 -8.37
C ALA A 112 9.07 16.53 -7.19
N GLY A 113 9.99 15.57 -7.30
CA GLY A 113 11.05 15.34 -6.32
C GLY A 113 11.92 16.58 -6.08
N ILE A 114 12.39 17.25 -7.15
CA ILE A 114 13.13 18.51 -7.03
C ILE A 114 12.28 19.59 -6.35
N LYS A 115 11.04 19.78 -6.80
CA LYS A 115 10.15 20.82 -6.28
C LYS A 115 9.85 20.64 -4.79
N LEU A 116 9.64 19.41 -4.35
CA LEU A 116 9.32 19.10 -2.95
C LEU A 116 10.59 19.08 -2.08
N GLY A 117 11.70 18.55 -2.58
CA GLY A 117 12.98 18.50 -1.85
C GLY A 117 13.70 19.85 -1.74
N GLY A 118 13.44 20.77 -2.67
CA GLY A 118 13.98 22.13 -2.65
C GLY A 118 13.24 23.11 -1.73
N LYS A 119 12.10 22.70 -1.15
CA LYS A 119 11.43 23.43 -0.07
C LYS A 119 12.06 23.00 1.26
N LYS A 120 13.27 23.47 1.53
CA LYS A 120 13.87 23.46 2.87
C LYS A 120 13.84 24.85 3.45
#